data_AF-A0A6N1VDI3-F1
#
_entry.id   AF-A0A6N1VDI3-F1
#
_cell.length_a   1.000
_cell.length_b   1.000
_cell.length_c   1.000
_cell.angle_alpha   90.00
_cell.angle_beta   90.00
_cell.angle_gamma   90.00
#
_symmetry.space_group_name_H-M   'P 1'
#
loop_
_entity.id
_entity.type
_entity.pdbx_description
1 polymer ?
#
loop_
_entity_poly.entity_id
_entity_poly.type
_entity_poly.pdbx_seq_one_letter_code
_entity_poly.pdbx_strand_id
1 'polypeptide(L)'
;MDTTPNLKMPYIMPSQAQKHVTHNEALRALDAIVQLGVVSVASAPPASPLDGERHIVGEGASGAWQGREGQVAAWQDGAWAFHAPRAGWLAWVAENGELLVFDGTGWRPAAASAPGAVAQLGINATPDETNRLALASPASLFSHEGSDHRMIVNKAAAGDTASILFQAGFEGRAEIGLAGSDDLAVKVADSAENWREAMRIDRETGAVRFPSGVANPQLHGVPDDPAGFDRIFLDAVNGDDANDGLTPATALKTAAGLAARFVVGRRLELRLLSDFVFDHLLVIGYVVPALSIFGRTADDSDWQSRKITVVDAANNANHPGGFMFQAFASVYTYRVNVELATGRPYALFDFYSSIGYLRTHTMTLTRTGTGACCLFANGASFVPSQHTNLVIGPSAAGHVANGVPAGANPNDDWRYPSNVTAF
;
A
#
# COMPACT_ATOMS: atom_id res chain seq x y z
N MET A 1 -57.94 -33.77 -41.98
CA MET A 1 -57.09 -33.36 -40.86
C MET A 1 -58.05 -32.92 -39.78
N ASP A 2 -58.06 -33.61 -38.64
CA ASP A 2 -59.16 -33.47 -37.67
C ASP A 2 -58.75 -32.59 -36.48
N THR A 3 -57.49 -32.15 -36.46
CA THR A 3 -56.91 -31.28 -35.44
C THR A 3 -56.00 -30.22 -36.06
N THR A 4 -55.76 -29.13 -35.33
CA THR A 4 -54.78 -28.10 -35.68
C THR A 4 -53.34 -28.63 -35.60
N PRO A 5 -52.40 -28.10 -36.40
CA PRO A 5 -51.07 -28.70 -36.52
C PRO A 5 -50.17 -28.50 -35.29
N ASN A 6 -50.21 -27.36 -34.59
CA ASN A 6 -49.30 -27.08 -33.48
C ASN A 6 -49.84 -27.55 -32.11
N LEU A 7 -51.01 -27.04 -31.73
CA LEU A 7 -51.64 -27.25 -30.42
C LEU A 7 -52.54 -28.49 -30.37
N LYS A 8 -52.75 -29.18 -31.50
CA LYS A 8 -53.59 -30.37 -31.64
C LYS A 8 -55.04 -30.15 -31.18
N MET A 9 -55.58 -28.95 -31.40
CA MET A 9 -56.98 -28.63 -31.07
C MET A 9 -57.93 -29.30 -32.07
N PRO A 10 -59.02 -29.95 -31.64
CA PRO A 10 -59.93 -30.64 -32.54
C PRO A 10 -60.78 -29.66 -33.37
N TYR A 11 -60.93 -29.93 -34.66
CA TYR A 11 -61.82 -29.18 -35.54
C TYR A 11 -63.27 -29.65 -35.42
N ILE A 12 -64.22 -28.74 -35.67
CA ILE A 12 -65.63 -29.10 -35.83
C ILE A 12 -65.83 -29.70 -37.23
N MET A 13 -66.49 -30.86 -37.29
CA MET A 13 -66.81 -31.54 -38.55
C MET A 13 -67.81 -30.75 -39.43
N PRO A 14 -67.76 -30.90 -40.76
CA PRO A 14 -68.68 -30.23 -41.68
C PRO A 14 -70.17 -30.55 -41.42
N SER A 15 -71.06 -29.79 -42.07
CA SER A 15 -72.54 -29.97 -42.04
C SER A 15 -73.29 -29.55 -40.77
N GLN A 16 -72.65 -28.78 -39.87
CA GLN A 16 -73.28 -28.12 -38.72
C GLN A 16 -73.68 -26.66 -39.02
N ALA A 17 -74.57 -26.43 -40.01
CA ALA A 17 -75.06 -25.09 -40.39
C ALA A 17 -73.94 -24.05 -40.64
N GLN A 18 -72.84 -24.47 -41.30
CA GLN A 18 -71.66 -23.65 -41.62
C GLN A 18 -70.89 -23.01 -40.44
N LYS A 19 -71.26 -23.26 -39.17
CA LYS A 19 -70.54 -22.75 -38.00
C LYS A 19 -69.09 -23.25 -37.90
N HIS A 20 -68.82 -24.42 -38.46
CA HIS A 20 -67.49 -25.01 -38.53
C HIS A 20 -66.49 -24.13 -39.28
N VAL A 21 -66.93 -23.31 -40.25
CA VAL A 21 -66.03 -22.46 -41.04
C VAL A 21 -65.37 -21.39 -40.16
N THR A 22 -66.18 -20.53 -39.54
CA THR A 22 -65.68 -19.42 -38.71
C THR A 22 -65.01 -19.90 -37.43
N HIS A 23 -65.51 -20.99 -36.83
CA HIS A 23 -64.88 -21.56 -35.65
C HIS A 23 -63.52 -22.19 -35.95
N ASN A 24 -63.41 -23.01 -37.01
CA ASN A 24 -62.12 -23.63 -37.37
C ASN A 24 -61.11 -22.58 -37.88
N GLU A 25 -61.57 -21.47 -38.46
CA GLU A 25 -60.72 -20.30 -38.74
C GLU A 25 -60.15 -19.68 -37.46
N ALA A 26 -60.99 -19.48 -36.42
CA ALA A 26 -60.52 -18.99 -35.13
C ALA A 26 -59.53 -19.96 -34.45
N LEU A 27 -59.77 -21.28 -34.55
CA LEU A 27 -58.85 -22.29 -34.03
C LEU A 27 -57.50 -22.28 -34.78
N ARG A 28 -57.50 -22.11 -36.10
CA ARG A 28 -56.26 -21.95 -36.89
C ARG A 28 -55.47 -20.71 -36.49
N ALA A 29 -56.16 -19.58 -36.23
CA ALA A 29 -55.51 -18.37 -35.74
C ALA A 29 -54.91 -18.58 -34.33
N LEU A 30 -55.63 -19.23 -33.42
CA LEU A 30 -55.12 -19.55 -32.08
C LEU A 30 -53.92 -20.49 -32.14
N ASP A 31 -53.97 -21.51 -32.99
CA ASP A 31 -52.87 -22.45 -33.22
C ASP A 31 -51.61 -21.74 -33.71
N ALA A 32 -51.78 -20.70 -34.54
CA ALA A 32 -50.67 -19.91 -35.05
C ALA A 32 -50.02 -19.05 -33.96
N ILE A 33 -50.82 -18.36 -33.13
CA ILE A 33 -50.32 -17.24 -32.28
C ILE A 33 -50.13 -17.59 -30.79
N VAL A 34 -50.74 -18.66 -30.29
CA VAL A 34 -50.60 -19.08 -28.88
C VAL A 34 -49.38 -19.98 -28.72
N GLN A 35 -48.62 -19.79 -27.63
CA GLN A 35 -47.31 -20.43 -27.44
C GLN A 35 -46.46 -20.32 -28.71
N LEU A 36 -46.30 -19.08 -29.18
CA LEU A 36 -45.73 -18.76 -30.49
C LEU A 36 -44.26 -19.21 -30.58
N GLY A 37 -44.06 -20.40 -31.15
CA GLY A 37 -42.76 -20.89 -31.60
C GLY A 37 -42.66 -20.74 -33.10
N VAL A 38 -41.66 -20.01 -33.56
CA VAL A 38 -41.38 -19.81 -34.99
C VAL A 38 -40.06 -20.47 -35.35
N VAL A 39 -39.94 -20.95 -36.58
CA VAL A 39 -38.71 -21.54 -37.09
C VAL A 39 -37.63 -20.46 -37.18
N SER A 40 -37.92 -19.35 -37.83
CA SER A 40 -36.96 -18.29 -38.11
C SER A 40 -37.60 -16.91 -38.28
N VAL A 41 -36.74 -15.89 -38.37
CA VAL A 41 -37.06 -14.57 -38.90
C VAL A 41 -36.47 -14.49 -40.32
N ALA A 42 -37.31 -14.48 -41.36
CA ALA A 42 -36.85 -14.62 -42.74
C ALA A 42 -37.59 -13.71 -43.71
N SER A 43 -36.94 -13.28 -44.79
CA SER A 43 -37.50 -12.37 -45.81
C SER A 43 -38.13 -13.09 -47.02
N ALA A 44 -38.04 -14.42 -47.09
CA ALA A 44 -38.64 -15.21 -48.16
C ALA A 44 -39.24 -16.50 -47.59
N PRO A 45 -40.39 -16.96 -48.11
CA PRO A 45 -40.97 -18.23 -47.71
C PRO A 45 -40.06 -19.41 -48.07
N PRO A 46 -39.98 -20.46 -47.23
CA PRO A 46 -39.35 -21.71 -47.63
C PRO A 46 -40.04 -22.32 -48.86
N ALA A 47 -39.28 -23.05 -49.68
CA ALA A 47 -39.82 -23.67 -50.90
C ALA A 47 -40.82 -24.80 -50.61
N SER A 48 -40.67 -25.47 -49.45
CA SER A 48 -41.48 -26.61 -49.03
C SER A 48 -41.87 -26.48 -47.54
N PRO A 49 -42.75 -25.52 -47.19
CA PRO A 49 -43.20 -25.36 -45.81
C PRO A 49 -43.99 -26.58 -45.32
N LEU A 50 -43.78 -26.93 -44.05
CA LEU A 50 -44.56 -27.94 -43.35
C LEU A 50 -45.88 -27.34 -42.84
N ASP A 51 -46.92 -28.16 -42.73
CA ASP A 51 -48.20 -27.70 -42.17
C ASP A 51 -48.04 -27.27 -40.71
N GLY A 52 -48.53 -26.06 -40.41
CA GLY A 52 -48.34 -25.39 -39.12
C GLY A 52 -46.99 -24.72 -38.94
N GLU A 53 -46.10 -24.72 -39.94
CA GLU A 53 -44.81 -24.03 -39.87
C GLU A 53 -45.04 -22.51 -39.77
N ARG A 54 -44.31 -21.87 -38.85
CA ARG A 54 -44.47 -20.46 -38.52
C ARG A 54 -43.14 -19.72 -38.65
N HIS A 55 -43.17 -18.53 -39.22
CA HIS A 55 -42.02 -17.62 -39.31
C HIS A 55 -42.45 -16.21 -38.92
N ILE A 56 -41.49 -15.40 -38.46
CA ILE A 56 -41.65 -13.95 -38.49
C ILE A 56 -41.14 -13.47 -39.84
N VAL A 57 -41.94 -12.68 -40.55
CA VAL A 57 -41.52 -12.10 -41.82
C VAL A 57 -40.52 -10.98 -41.52
N GLY A 58 -39.27 -11.18 -41.91
CA GLY A 58 -38.19 -10.20 -41.80
C GLY A 58 -38.31 -9.06 -42.81
N GLU A 59 -37.44 -8.06 -42.67
CA GLU A 59 -37.37 -6.93 -43.61
C GLU A 59 -37.03 -7.37 -45.05
N GLY A 60 -37.52 -6.61 -46.03
CA GLY A 60 -37.29 -6.90 -47.45
C GLY A 60 -38.07 -8.12 -47.93
N ALA A 61 -39.31 -8.27 -47.48
CA ALA A 61 -40.09 -9.47 -47.74
C ALA A 61 -40.38 -9.67 -49.23
N SER A 62 -40.29 -10.93 -49.68
CA SER A 62 -40.37 -11.29 -51.09
C SER A 62 -41.31 -12.48 -51.33
N GLY A 63 -41.65 -12.73 -52.60
CA GLY A 63 -42.56 -13.80 -52.98
C GLY A 63 -43.93 -13.65 -52.31
N ALA A 64 -44.45 -14.73 -51.73
CA ALA A 64 -45.75 -14.71 -51.04
C ALA A 64 -45.76 -13.83 -49.78
N TRP A 65 -44.61 -13.42 -49.26
CA TRP A 65 -44.49 -12.61 -48.05
C TRP A 65 -44.37 -11.11 -48.32
N GLN A 66 -44.36 -10.68 -49.59
CA GLN A 66 -44.20 -9.28 -49.97
C GLN A 66 -45.24 -8.36 -49.28
N GLY A 67 -44.77 -7.31 -48.60
CA GLY A 67 -45.61 -6.35 -47.89
C GLY A 67 -46.16 -6.85 -46.54
N ARG A 68 -45.59 -7.93 -45.99
CA ARG A 68 -46.01 -8.55 -44.71
C ARG A 68 -44.94 -8.49 -43.64
N GLU A 69 -43.95 -7.60 -43.77
CA GLU A 69 -42.86 -7.40 -42.82
C GLU A 69 -43.39 -7.26 -41.38
N GLY A 70 -42.72 -7.94 -40.45
CA GLY A 70 -43.06 -7.96 -39.02
C GLY A 70 -44.24 -8.86 -38.64
N GLN A 71 -45.02 -9.37 -39.59
CA GLN A 71 -46.14 -10.27 -39.30
C GLN A 71 -45.65 -11.70 -39.02
N VAL A 72 -46.45 -12.47 -38.29
CA VAL A 72 -46.28 -13.92 -38.15
C VAL A 72 -46.92 -14.59 -39.35
N ALA A 73 -46.13 -15.25 -40.19
CA ALA A 73 -46.60 -16.07 -41.30
C ALA A 73 -46.75 -17.53 -40.83
N ALA A 74 -47.92 -18.12 -41.02
CA ALA A 74 -48.20 -19.52 -40.70
C ALA A 74 -48.65 -20.27 -41.97
N TRP A 75 -48.02 -21.40 -42.29
CA TRP A 75 -48.45 -22.24 -43.41
C TRP A 75 -49.60 -23.14 -42.95
N GLN A 76 -50.78 -22.93 -43.50
CA GLN A 76 -52.01 -23.61 -43.10
C GLN A 76 -52.88 -23.87 -44.32
N ASP A 77 -53.43 -25.09 -44.45
CA ASP A 77 -54.33 -25.48 -45.55
C ASP A 77 -53.76 -25.19 -46.95
N GLY A 78 -52.44 -25.29 -47.12
CA GLY A 78 -51.75 -25.07 -48.38
C GLY A 78 -51.56 -23.60 -48.77
N ALA A 79 -51.74 -22.66 -47.84
CA ALA A 79 -51.49 -21.23 -48.05
C ALA A 79 -50.85 -20.56 -46.83
N TRP A 80 -50.24 -19.38 -47.03
CA TRP A 80 -49.74 -18.55 -45.94
C TRP A 80 -50.86 -17.71 -45.33
N ALA A 81 -51.13 -17.92 -44.05
CA ALA A 81 -51.90 -17.01 -43.21
C ALA A 81 -50.95 -16.02 -42.53
N PHE A 82 -51.36 -14.75 -42.41
CA PHE A 82 -50.54 -13.71 -41.79
C PHE A 82 -51.26 -13.07 -40.60
N HIS A 83 -50.54 -12.95 -39.49
CA HIS A 83 -51.06 -12.41 -38.25
C HIS A 83 -50.21 -11.21 -37.81
N ALA A 84 -50.83 -10.04 -37.70
CA ALA A 84 -50.18 -8.83 -37.20
C ALA A 84 -49.99 -8.92 -35.67
N PRO A 85 -48.76 -8.84 -35.15
CA PRO A 85 -48.52 -8.87 -33.72
C PRO A 85 -49.02 -7.61 -33.01
N ARG A 86 -49.26 -7.72 -31.71
CA ARG A 86 -49.54 -6.58 -30.83
C ARG A 86 -48.40 -6.40 -29.84
N ALA A 87 -48.24 -5.19 -29.31
CA ALA A 87 -47.23 -4.92 -28.29
C ALA A 87 -47.35 -5.93 -27.12
N GLY A 88 -46.22 -6.51 -26.71
CA GLY A 88 -46.13 -7.53 -25.68
C GLY A 88 -46.27 -8.98 -26.16
N TRP A 89 -46.50 -9.22 -27.47
CA TRP A 89 -46.40 -10.58 -28.01
C TRP A 89 -44.99 -11.14 -27.84
N LEU A 90 -44.90 -12.40 -27.44
CA LEU A 90 -43.65 -13.13 -27.27
C LEU A 90 -43.55 -14.23 -28.33
N ALA A 91 -42.38 -14.39 -28.93
CA ALA A 91 -42.10 -15.45 -29.90
C ALA A 91 -40.76 -16.11 -29.60
N TRP A 92 -40.75 -17.44 -29.51
CA TRP A 92 -39.50 -18.21 -29.46
C TRP A 92 -39.04 -18.52 -30.87
N VAL A 93 -37.84 -18.08 -31.25
CA VAL A 93 -37.23 -18.34 -32.56
C VAL A 93 -36.30 -19.55 -32.45
N ALA A 94 -36.69 -20.67 -33.06
CA ALA A 94 -35.98 -21.94 -32.93
C ALA A 94 -34.59 -21.92 -33.58
N GLU A 95 -34.43 -21.25 -34.73
CA GLU A 95 -33.15 -21.15 -35.45
C GLU A 95 -32.04 -20.53 -34.59
N ASN A 96 -32.37 -19.51 -33.79
CA ASN A 96 -31.40 -18.77 -32.97
C ASN A 96 -31.43 -19.13 -31.48
N GLY A 97 -32.44 -19.87 -31.02
CA GLY A 97 -32.63 -20.16 -29.59
C GLY A 97 -32.92 -18.91 -28.76
N GLU A 98 -33.73 -17.99 -29.29
CA GLU A 98 -33.94 -16.66 -28.71
C GLU A 98 -35.42 -16.35 -28.50
N LEU A 99 -35.74 -15.66 -27.39
CA LEU A 99 -37.07 -15.11 -27.14
C LEU A 99 -37.14 -13.67 -27.66
N LEU A 100 -38.07 -13.39 -28.56
CA LEU A 100 -38.38 -12.05 -29.02
C LEU A 100 -39.67 -11.51 -28.38
N VAL A 101 -39.72 -10.21 -28.15
CA VAL A 101 -40.91 -9.44 -27.79
C VAL A 101 -41.23 -8.42 -28.88
N PHE A 102 -42.49 -8.31 -29.27
CA PHE A 102 -42.94 -7.22 -30.15
C PHE A 102 -43.17 -5.96 -29.31
N ASP A 103 -42.39 -4.91 -29.54
CA ASP A 103 -42.43 -3.66 -28.75
C ASP A 103 -43.53 -2.68 -29.17
N GLY A 104 -44.32 -3.04 -30.21
CA GLY A 104 -45.31 -2.17 -30.84
C GLY A 104 -44.86 -1.60 -32.19
N THR A 105 -43.56 -1.63 -32.48
CA THR A 105 -42.95 -1.19 -33.74
C THR A 105 -42.19 -2.30 -34.45
N GLY A 106 -41.58 -3.23 -33.71
CA GLY A 106 -40.84 -4.36 -34.27
C GLY A 106 -40.58 -5.47 -33.24
N TRP A 107 -40.04 -6.59 -33.71
CA TRP A 107 -39.58 -7.69 -32.85
C TRP A 107 -38.18 -7.39 -32.33
N ARG A 108 -37.98 -7.54 -31.01
CA ARG A 108 -36.71 -7.30 -30.30
C ARG A 108 -36.41 -8.46 -29.37
N PRO A 109 -35.16 -8.76 -29.03
CA PRO A 109 -34.87 -9.75 -28.00
C PRO A 109 -35.51 -9.36 -26.66
N ALA A 110 -36.22 -10.29 -26.02
CA ALA A 110 -36.90 -10.07 -24.75
C ALA A 110 -35.93 -9.83 -23.59
N ALA A 111 -34.71 -10.37 -23.67
CA ALA A 111 -33.61 -10.08 -22.74
C ALA A 111 -32.92 -8.73 -23.02
N ALA A 112 -33.18 -8.10 -24.17
CA ALA A 112 -32.57 -6.85 -24.59
C ALA A 112 -33.47 -5.63 -24.38
N SER A 113 -34.26 -5.59 -23.30
CA SER A 113 -34.72 -4.32 -22.73
C SER A 113 -33.56 -3.71 -21.93
N ALA A 114 -32.65 -2.87 -22.47
CA ALA A 114 -32.60 -2.13 -23.72
C ALA A 114 -31.17 -2.19 -24.34
N PRO A 115 -30.99 -1.99 -25.66
CA PRO A 115 -29.68 -1.67 -26.21
C PRO A 115 -29.13 -0.39 -25.54
N GLY A 116 -28.07 -0.55 -24.75
CA GLY A 116 -27.24 0.56 -24.27
C GLY A 116 -27.37 0.97 -22.79
N ALA A 117 -28.35 0.50 -22.03
CA ALA A 117 -28.43 0.81 -20.61
C ALA A 117 -29.22 -0.22 -19.79
N VAL A 118 -28.56 -0.81 -18.79
CA VAL A 118 -29.21 -1.51 -17.68
C VAL A 118 -29.42 -0.48 -16.58
N ALA A 119 -30.67 -0.17 -16.24
CA ALA A 119 -30.98 0.86 -15.24
C ALA A 119 -30.47 0.50 -13.84
N GLN A 120 -30.62 -0.77 -13.46
CA GLN A 120 -30.16 -1.34 -12.19
C GLN A 120 -29.78 -2.82 -12.41
N LEU A 121 -28.67 -3.26 -11.83
CA LEU A 121 -28.17 -4.63 -11.88
C LEU A 121 -27.75 -5.09 -10.48
N GLY A 122 -28.38 -6.17 -10.00
CA GLY A 122 -28.07 -6.82 -8.73
C GLY A 122 -27.60 -8.25 -8.93
N ILE A 123 -26.50 -8.64 -8.29
CA ILE A 123 -26.04 -10.03 -8.19
C ILE A 123 -26.02 -10.41 -6.71
N ASN A 124 -26.96 -11.25 -6.28
CA ASN A 124 -27.20 -11.62 -4.87
C ASN A 124 -27.43 -10.42 -3.92
N ALA A 125 -27.70 -9.23 -4.46
CA ALA A 125 -28.00 -8.00 -3.74
C ALA A 125 -29.11 -7.25 -4.47
N THR A 126 -29.93 -6.50 -3.73
CA THR A 126 -30.96 -5.64 -4.32
C THR A 126 -30.34 -4.28 -4.66
N PRO A 127 -30.30 -3.88 -5.95
CA PRO A 127 -29.83 -2.55 -6.33
C PRO A 127 -30.87 -1.49 -5.97
N ASP A 128 -30.42 -0.25 -5.83
CA ASP A 128 -31.27 0.91 -5.52
C ASP A 128 -30.92 2.12 -6.41
N GLU A 129 -31.55 3.29 -6.19
CA GLU A 129 -31.31 4.48 -7.04
C GLU A 129 -29.88 5.04 -6.91
N THR A 130 -29.22 4.77 -5.78
CA THR A 130 -27.83 5.13 -5.45
C THR A 130 -26.87 4.03 -5.91
N ASN A 131 -27.07 2.80 -5.45
CA ASN A 131 -26.26 1.62 -5.77
C ASN A 131 -26.86 0.86 -6.95
N ARG A 132 -26.81 1.46 -8.14
CA ARG A 132 -27.42 0.88 -9.35
C ARG A 132 -26.71 -0.40 -9.83
N LEU A 133 -25.44 -0.59 -9.47
CA LEU A 133 -24.75 -1.87 -9.58
C LEU A 133 -24.47 -2.39 -8.17
N ALA A 134 -25.17 -3.45 -7.77
CA ALA A 134 -25.05 -4.07 -6.45
C ALA A 134 -24.58 -5.52 -6.57
N LEU A 135 -23.57 -5.91 -5.79
CA LEU A 135 -22.96 -7.23 -5.83
C LEU A 135 -22.68 -7.72 -4.41
N ALA A 136 -23.25 -8.86 -4.03
CA ALA A 136 -22.92 -9.59 -2.81
C ALA A 136 -22.35 -10.97 -3.17
N SER A 137 -21.03 -11.09 -3.14
CA SER A 137 -20.29 -12.29 -3.54
C SER A 137 -18.99 -12.39 -2.75
N PRO A 138 -18.42 -13.60 -2.57
CA PRO A 138 -17.07 -13.75 -2.02
C PRO A 138 -15.98 -12.99 -2.81
N ALA A 139 -16.17 -12.76 -4.11
CA ALA A 139 -15.22 -12.02 -4.95
C ALA A 139 -15.90 -11.34 -6.16
N SER A 140 -15.21 -10.33 -6.71
CA SER A 140 -15.51 -9.66 -7.98
C SER A 140 -14.28 -9.74 -8.88
N LEU A 141 -14.41 -10.31 -10.08
CA LEU A 141 -13.32 -10.37 -11.06
C LEU A 141 -13.60 -9.38 -12.19
N PHE A 142 -12.68 -8.44 -12.39
CA PHE A 142 -12.66 -7.55 -13.54
C PHE A 142 -11.46 -7.90 -14.43
N SER A 143 -11.72 -8.43 -15.63
CA SER A 143 -10.68 -8.92 -16.54
C SER A 143 -10.52 -8.04 -17.77
N HIS A 144 -9.38 -8.20 -18.46
CA HIS A 144 -9.07 -7.54 -19.72
C HIS A 144 -9.45 -8.42 -20.92
N GLU A 145 -9.54 -7.81 -22.11
CA GLU A 145 -9.79 -8.48 -23.39
C GLU A 145 -8.48 -8.66 -24.19
N GLY A 146 -7.37 -8.97 -23.51
CA GLY A 146 -6.05 -9.16 -24.12
C GLY A 146 -5.08 -7.97 -24.05
N SER A 147 -5.51 -6.79 -23.58
CA SER A 147 -4.64 -5.64 -23.30
C SER A 147 -4.95 -5.03 -21.93
N ASP A 148 -5.20 -3.71 -21.85
CA ASP A 148 -5.46 -3.01 -20.60
C ASP A 148 -6.88 -3.23 -20.06
N HIS A 149 -7.02 -3.15 -18.73
CA HIS A 149 -8.29 -2.97 -18.04
C HIS A 149 -8.21 -1.73 -17.15
N ARG A 150 -9.27 -0.90 -17.10
CA ARG A 150 -9.32 0.32 -16.28
C ARG A 150 -10.66 0.44 -15.58
N MET A 151 -10.62 0.75 -14.29
CA MET A 151 -11.79 1.25 -13.54
C MET A 151 -11.69 2.77 -13.47
N ILE A 152 -12.57 3.46 -14.20
CA ILE A 152 -12.59 4.93 -14.26
C ILE A 152 -13.69 5.44 -13.33
N VAL A 153 -13.30 6.18 -12.30
CA VAL A 153 -14.22 6.81 -11.34
C VAL A 153 -14.06 8.32 -11.47
N ASN A 154 -15.15 9.01 -11.81
CA ASN A 154 -15.15 10.45 -12.04
C ASN A 154 -16.00 11.18 -11.00
N LYS A 155 -15.53 12.36 -10.58
CA LYS A 155 -16.28 13.28 -9.71
C LYS A 155 -16.64 14.56 -10.47
N ALA A 156 -17.70 15.26 -10.06
CA ALA A 156 -18.23 16.40 -10.82
C ALA A 156 -17.45 17.70 -10.57
N ALA A 157 -17.01 17.92 -9.32
CA ALA A 157 -16.27 19.10 -8.90
C ALA A 157 -15.05 18.75 -8.03
N ALA A 158 -14.16 19.73 -7.85
CA ALA A 158 -12.93 19.56 -7.07
C ALA A 158 -13.21 19.16 -5.61
N GLY A 159 -14.30 19.66 -5.01
CA GLY A 159 -14.70 19.33 -3.63
C GLY A 159 -15.45 18.01 -3.46
N ASP A 160 -15.79 17.31 -4.56
CA ASP A 160 -16.49 16.03 -4.50
C ASP A 160 -15.52 14.86 -4.24
N THR A 161 -16.10 13.67 -4.06
CA THR A 161 -15.36 12.43 -3.79
C THR A 161 -15.49 11.43 -4.95
N ALA A 162 -14.35 10.92 -5.43
CA ALA A 162 -14.25 9.74 -6.29
C ALA A 162 -13.26 8.76 -5.67
N SER A 163 -13.75 7.66 -5.09
CA SER A 163 -12.95 6.79 -4.22
C SER A 163 -13.43 5.34 -4.20
N ILE A 164 -12.61 4.48 -3.61
CA ILE A 164 -12.98 3.13 -3.16
C ILE A 164 -13.12 3.18 -1.65
N LEU A 165 -14.32 2.84 -1.14
CA LEU A 165 -14.65 2.78 0.27
C LEU A 165 -14.60 1.33 0.78
N PHE A 166 -13.83 1.11 1.85
CA PHE A 166 -13.75 -0.17 2.55
C PHE A 166 -14.61 -0.11 3.82
N GLN A 167 -15.49 -1.09 3.99
CA GLN A 167 -16.46 -1.13 5.08
C GLN A 167 -16.41 -2.45 5.86
N ALA A 168 -16.85 -2.41 7.12
CA ALA A 168 -17.13 -3.60 7.92
C ALA A 168 -18.48 -3.43 8.62
N GLY A 169 -19.43 -4.33 8.39
CA GLY A 169 -20.77 -4.22 8.96
C GLY A 169 -21.55 -2.99 8.48
N PHE A 170 -21.35 -2.58 7.23
CA PHE A 170 -21.92 -1.35 6.63
C PHE A 170 -21.39 -0.02 7.19
N GLU A 171 -20.37 -0.04 8.04
CA GLU A 171 -19.69 1.15 8.54
C GLU A 171 -18.40 1.43 7.76
N GLY A 172 -18.14 2.70 7.44
CA GLY A 172 -16.90 3.12 6.79
C GLY A 172 -15.66 2.86 7.66
N ARG A 173 -14.59 2.33 7.07
CA ARG A 173 -13.32 2.06 7.77
C ARG A 173 -12.13 2.73 7.13
N ALA A 174 -12.03 2.65 5.80
CA ALA A 174 -10.96 3.26 5.04
C ALA A 174 -11.46 3.68 3.66
N GLU A 175 -10.81 4.68 3.08
CA GLU A 175 -11.14 5.22 1.77
C GLU A 175 -9.86 5.60 1.04
N ILE A 176 -9.77 5.27 -0.25
CA ILE A 176 -8.69 5.71 -1.14
C ILE A 176 -9.25 6.34 -2.41
N GLY A 177 -8.77 7.54 -2.77
CA GLY A 177 -9.19 8.22 -3.99
C GLY A 177 -9.05 9.74 -3.92
N LEU A 178 -9.75 10.43 -4.81
CA LEU A 178 -9.87 11.88 -4.83
C LEU A 178 -10.96 12.30 -3.84
N ALA A 179 -10.63 12.30 -2.55
CA ALA A 179 -11.61 12.49 -1.47
C ALA A 179 -11.66 13.96 -1.01
N GLY A 180 -12.63 14.73 -1.53
CA GLY A 180 -12.85 16.13 -1.17
C GLY A 180 -11.82 17.12 -1.73
N SER A 181 -10.98 16.68 -2.66
CA SER A 181 -9.95 17.46 -3.34
C SER A 181 -9.47 16.73 -4.61
N ASP A 182 -8.65 17.37 -5.45
CA ASP A 182 -8.05 16.75 -6.64
C ASP A 182 -6.74 15.98 -6.37
N ASP A 183 -6.30 15.93 -5.11
CA ASP A 183 -5.15 15.14 -4.70
C ASP A 183 -5.57 13.69 -4.40
N LEU A 184 -4.65 12.74 -4.61
CA LEU A 184 -4.87 11.36 -4.15
C LEU A 184 -4.72 11.32 -2.63
N ALA A 185 -5.75 10.85 -1.93
CA ALA A 185 -5.77 10.73 -0.49
C ALA A 185 -6.08 9.30 -0.03
N VAL A 186 -5.54 8.95 1.14
CA VAL A 186 -5.92 7.77 1.91
C VAL A 186 -6.45 8.25 3.27
N LYS A 187 -7.69 7.88 3.59
CA LYS A 187 -8.37 8.27 4.81
C LYS A 187 -8.82 7.03 5.58
N VAL A 188 -8.84 7.13 6.90
CA VAL A 188 -9.34 6.09 7.80
C VAL A 188 -10.33 6.70 8.79
N ALA A 189 -11.33 5.92 9.19
CA ALA A 189 -12.34 6.33 10.16
C ALA A 189 -12.21 5.53 11.46
N ASP A 190 -12.47 6.18 12.59
CA ASP A 190 -12.71 5.47 13.86
C ASP A 190 -14.14 4.88 13.91
N SER A 191 -14.49 4.20 15.00
CA SER A 191 -15.82 3.60 15.19
C SER A 191 -16.96 4.61 15.30
N ALA A 192 -16.65 5.90 15.44
CA ALA A 192 -17.62 6.99 15.46
C ALA A 192 -17.65 7.74 14.11
N GLU A 193 -17.07 7.14 13.07
CA GLU A 193 -16.97 7.69 11.71
C GLU A 193 -16.21 9.03 11.63
N ASN A 194 -15.33 9.32 12.58
CA ASN A 194 -14.44 10.47 12.45
C ASN A 194 -13.32 10.15 11.47
N TRP A 195 -13.37 10.79 10.30
CA TRP A 195 -12.41 10.59 9.23
C TRP A 195 -11.10 11.36 9.47
N ARG A 196 -9.98 10.66 9.30
CA ARG A 196 -8.61 11.21 9.37
C ARG A 196 -7.87 10.91 8.09
N GLU A 197 -7.14 11.90 7.59
CA GLU A 197 -6.29 11.72 6.41
C GLU A 197 -4.92 11.19 6.83
N ALA A 198 -4.63 9.96 6.42
CA ALA A 198 -3.37 9.29 6.70
C ALA A 198 -2.29 9.72 5.72
N MET A 199 -2.62 9.80 4.43
CA MET A 199 -1.69 10.14 3.35
C MET A 199 -2.37 11.04 2.31
N ARG A 200 -1.62 11.98 1.75
CA ARG A 200 -2.01 12.79 0.60
C ARG A 200 -0.85 12.93 -0.37
N ILE A 201 -1.13 12.83 -1.66
CA ILE A 201 -0.16 13.09 -2.74
C ILE A 201 -0.63 14.31 -3.52
N ASP A 202 0.16 15.37 -3.45
CA ASP A 202 -0.08 16.62 -4.15
C ASP A 202 -0.04 16.40 -5.67
N ARG A 203 -1.14 16.74 -6.38
CA ARG A 203 -1.27 16.44 -7.81
C ARG A 203 -0.32 17.24 -8.71
N GLU A 204 0.20 18.38 -8.25
CA GLU A 204 1.05 19.27 -9.05
C GLU A 204 2.53 18.90 -8.92
N THR A 205 2.93 18.49 -7.72
CA THR A 205 4.33 18.24 -7.36
C THR A 205 4.67 16.76 -7.18
N GLY A 206 3.67 15.90 -6.98
CA GLY A 206 3.86 14.50 -6.60
C GLY A 206 4.36 14.31 -5.15
N ALA A 207 4.41 15.37 -4.35
CA ALA A 207 4.90 15.30 -2.98
C ALA A 207 3.92 14.56 -2.07
N VAL A 208 4.42 13.57 -1.32
CA VAL A 208 3.64 12.80 -0.35
C VAL A 208 3.70 13.48 1.02
N ARG A 209 2.54 13.64 1.67
CA ARG A 209 2.39 14.17 3.03
C ARG A 209 1.62 13.17 3.89
N PHE A 210 1.91 13.18 5.20
CA PHE A 210 1.23 12.38 6.22
C PHE A 210 0.57 13.30 7.26
N PRO A 211 -0.64 13.83 7.01
CA PRO A 211 -1.26 14.84 7.88
C PRO A 211 -1.55 14.34 9.29
N SER A 212 -1.88 13.06 9.43
CA SER A 212 -2.05 12.41 10.74
C SER A 212 -0.72 11.97 11.38
N GLY A 213 0.41 12.39 10.81
CA GLY A 213 1.74 11.97 11.21
C GLY A 213 2.09 10.56 10.74
N VAL A 214 3.36 10.22 10.90
CA VAL A 214 3.83 8.84 10.77
C VAL A 214 4.00 8.32 12.18
N ALA A 215 3.21 7.31 12.55
CA ALA A 215 3.58 6.51 13.70
C ALA A 215 4.90 5.84 13.32
N ASN A 216 6.00 6.30 13.94
CA ASN A 216 7.30 5.65 13.79
C ASN A 216 7.03 4.15 13.94
N PRO A 217 7.48 3.27 13.02
CA PRO A 217 7.60 1.87 13.42
C PRO A 217 8.29 1.92 14.78
N GLN A 218 7.86 1.12 15.75
CA GLN A 218 8.64 0.99 16.96
C GLN A 218 10.09 0.64 16.53
N LEU A 219 10.94 1.64 16.37
CA LEU A 219 12.35 1.56 16.68
C LEU A 219 12.29 1.29 18.16
N HIS A 220 12.16 0.00 18.49
CA HIS A 220 12.01 -0.52 19.83
C HIS A 220 12.89 0.34 20.73
N GLY A 221 12.24 1.11 21.60
CA GLY A 221 12.94 1.87 22.61
C GLY A 221 13.73 0.86 23.44
N VAL A 222 15.04 1.08 23.55
CA VAL A 222 15.98 0.24 24.30
C VAL A 222 16.19 -1.16 23.67
N PRO A 223 17.44 -1.58 23.37
CA PRO A 223 17.72 -2.92 22.90
C PRO A 223 17.66 -3.91 24.08
N ASP A 224 16.53 -4.57 24.26
CA ASP A 224 16.52 -5.92 24.85
C ASP A 224 16.60 -7.00 23.76
N ASP A 225 16.60 -6.62 22.47
CA ASP A 225 17.01 -7.52 21.39
C ASP A 225 18.38 -7.16 20.80
N PRO A 226 19.48 -7.52 21.48
CA PRO A 226 20.83 -7.39 20.96
C PRO A 226 21.14 -8.38 19.82
N ALA A 227 20.18 -9.17 19.32
CA ALA A 227 20.40 -10.09 18.20
C ALA A 227 20.42 -9.39 16.83
N GLY A 228 19.92 -8.15 16.74
CA GLY A 228 19.88 -7.37 15.50
C GLY A 228 21.13 -6.52 15.21
N PHE A 229 22.16 -6.59 16.06
CA PHE A 229 23.43 -5.89 15.87
C PHE A 229 24.54 -6.84 15.45
N ASP A 230 25.36 -6.36 14.52
CA ASP A 230 26.62 -7.00 14.20
C ASP A 230 27.63 -6.64 15.29
N ARG A 231 28.00 -7.64 16.08
CA ARG A 231 28.91 -7.47 17.21
C ARG A 231 30.34 -7.57 16.74
N ILE A 232 31.14 -6.59 17.12
CA ILE A 232 32.59 -6.59 16.94
C ILE A 232 33.25 -6.47 18.31
N PHE A 233 34.03 -7.48 18.67
CA PHE A 233 34.80 -7.56 19.90
C PHE A 233 36.21 -6.97 19.68
N LEU A 234 36.63 -6.12 20.61
CA LEU A 234 37.93 -5.46 20.63
C LEU A 234 38.66 -5.83 21.92
N ASP A 235 39.88 -6.34 21.81
CA ASP A 235 40.78 -6.61 22.93
C ASP A 235 42.21 -6.16 22.58
N ALA A 236 42.62 -5.00 23.10
CA ALA A 236 43.97 -4.48 22.87
C ALA A 236 45.08 -5.34 23.49
N VAL A 237 44.73 -6.17 24.49
CA VAL A 237 45.68 -7.02 25.21
C VAL A 237 45.85 -8.34 24.46
N ASN A 238 44.77 -9.10 24.30
CA ASN A 238 44.82 -10.47 23.76
C ASN A 238 44.35 -10.61 22.31
N GLY A 239 43.81 -9.54 21.70
CA GLY A 239 43.30 -9.59 20.33
C GLY A 239 44.39 -9.68 19.26
N ASP A 240 43.95 -9.99 18.05
CA ASP A 240 44.73 -10.06 16.81
C ASP A 240 43.92 -9.45 15.65
N ASP A 241 44.52 -8.57 14.85
CA ASP A 241 43.84 -7.94 13.70
C ASP A 241 43.66 -8.89 12.50
N ALA A 242 44.29 -10.07 12.53
CA ALA A 242 43.98 -11.15 11.61
C ALA A 242 42.60 -11.80 11.88
N ASN A 243 42.00 -11.54 13.05
CA ASN A 243 40.70 -12.12 13.41
C ASN A 243 39.52 -11.44 12.70
N ASP A 244 38.35 -12.07 12.78
CA ASP A 244 37.10 -11.53 12.23
C ASP A 244 36.41 -10.51 13.15
N GLY A 245 36.71 -10.54 14.46
CA GLY A 245 36.08 -9.70 15.47
C GLY A 245 34.71 -10.20 15.93
N LEU A 246 34.20 -11.33 15.44
CA LEU A 246 32.79 -11.73 15.63
C LEU A 246 32.50 -12.42 16.96
N THR A 247 33.53 -12.88 17.67
CA THR A 247 33.41 -13.53 18.98
C THR A 247 34.45 -12.98 19.96
N PRO A 248 34.27 -13.16 21.29
CA PRO A 248 35.29 -12.75 22.25
C PRO A 248 36.66 -13.39 22.01
N ALA A 249 36.68 -14.65 21.56
CA ALA A 249 37.91 -15.40 21.28
C ALA A 249 38.61 -14.93 19.98
N THR A 250 37.86 -14.30 19.08
CA THR A 250 38.35 -13.76 17.80
C THR A 250 38.34 -12.23 17.81
N ALA A 251 38.60 -11.61 18.95
CA ALA A 251 38.61 -10.16 19.07
C ALA A 251 39.73 -9.51 18.24
N LEU A 252 39.45 -8.32 17.69
CA LEU A 252 40.43 -7.49 16.99
C LEU A 252 41.32 -6.76 18.00
N LYS A 253 42.54 -6.42 17.60
CA LYS A 253 43.54 -5.80 18.49
C LYS A 253 43.56 -4.29 18.41
N THR A 254 43.48 -3.73 17.19
CA THR A 254 43.72 -2.31 16.94
C THR A 254 42.55 -1.64 16.24
N ALA A 255 42.52 -0.31 16.34
CA ALA A 255 41.54 0.51 15.63
C ALA A 255 41.67 0.39 14.09
N ALA A 256 42.87 0.05 13.58
CA ALA A 256 43.07 -0.21 12.16
C ALA A 256 42.34 -1.50 11.72
N GLY A 257 42.38 -2.56 12.55
CA GLY A 257 41.58 -3.78 12.33
C GLY A 257 40.07 -3.49 12.33
N LEU A 258 39.61 -2.61 13.22
CA LEU A 258 38.21 -2.20 13.30
C LEU A 258 37.76 -1.40 12.06
N ALA A 259 38.58 -0.46 11.56
CA ALA A 259 38.21 0.40 10.44
C ALA A 259 37.79 -0.39 9.19
N ALA A 260 38.40 -1.56 8.97
CA ALA A 260 38.08 -2.45 7.86
C ALA A 260 36.72 -3.18 7.99
N ARG A 261 35.98 -3.00 9.09
CA ARG A 261 34.73 -3.72 9.39
C ARG A 261 33.47 -2.84 9.30
N PHE A 262 33.62 -1.53 9.10
CA PHE A 262 32.48 -0.65 8.88
C PHE A 262 31.95 -0.83 7.44
N VAL A 263 30.69 -1.27 7.34
CA VAL A 263 29.99 -1.50 6.06
C VAL A 263 28.64 -0.76 6.09
N VAL A 264 28.26 -0.18 4.94
CA VAL A 264 26.99 0.54 4.75
C VAL A 264 25.79 -0.36 5.09
N GLY A 265 24.82 0.17 5.84
CA GLY A 265 23.52 -0.47 6.09
C GLY A 265 23.46 -1.45 7.26
N ARG A 266 24.58 -1.73 7.94
CA ARG A 266 24.63 -2.63 9.11
C ARG A 266 24.47 -1.86 10.42
N ARG A 267 23.78 -2.44 11.42
CA ARG A 267 23.77 -1.91 12.80
C ARG A 267 24.96 -2.51 13.53
N LEU A 268 25.80 -1.68 14.14
CA LEU A 268 27.07 -2.14 14.70
C LEU A 268 27.08 -2.00 16.23
N GLU A 269 27.57 -3.02 16.91
CA GLU A 269 27.84 -3.02 18.34
C GLU A 269 29.33 -3.29 18.59
N LEU A 270 30.04 -2.30 19.15
CA LEU A 270 31.42 -2.43 19.58
C LEU A 270 31.49 -2.87 21.04
N ARG A 271 32.15 -4.00 21.30
CA ARG A 271 32.35 -4.56 22.64
C ARG A 271 33.82 -4.52 23.03
N LEU A 272 34.12 -3.74 24.06
CA LEU A 272 35.47 -3.60 24.59
C LEU A 272 35.72 -4.65 25.68
N LEU A 273 36.61 -5.60 25.40
CA LEU A 273 37.06 -6.62 26.35
C LEU A 273 38.22 -6.14 27.21
N SER A 274 38.98 -5.15 26.75
CA SER A 274 40.02 -4.46 27.49
C SER A 274 40.03 -2.96 27.17
N ASP A 275 40.80 -2.19 27.95
CA ASP A 275 40.99 -0.77 27.66
C ASP A 275 41.70 -0.60 26.31
N PHE A 276 41.27 0.40 25.55
CA PHE A 276 41.64 0.53 24.15
C PHE A 276 42.30 1.87 23.88
N VAL A 277 43.27 1.89 22.97
CA VAL A 277 43.96 3.13 22.55
C VAL A 277 43.70 3.39 21.07
N PHE A 278 43.19 4.57 20.75
CA PHE A 278 43.09 5.10 19.39
C PHE A 278 44.19 6.13 19.18
N ASP A 279 44.99 5.96 18.13
CA ASP A 279 46.07 6.86 17.72
C ASP A 279 45.75 7.65 16.44
N HIS A 280 44.52 7.50 15.93
CA HIS A 280 44.01 8.16 14.73
C HIS A 280 42.54 8.56 14.87
N LEU A 281 42.08 9.35 13.91
CA LEU A 281 40.71 9.82 13.82
C LEU A 281 39.76 8.67 13.42
N LEU A 282 38.73 8.40 14.23
CA LEU A 282 37.66 7.45 13.89
C LEU A 282 36.47 8.19 13.26
N VAL A 283 36.49 8.37 11.94
CA VAL A 283 35.34 8.90 11.19
C VAL A 283 34.48 7.74 10.69
N ILE A 284 33.21 7.72 11.06
CA ILE A 284 32.25 6.76 10.52
C ILE A 284 31.40 7.50 9.51
N GLY A 285 31.98 7.68 8.32
CA GLY A 285 31.43 8.47 7.22
C GLY A 285 30.30 7.79 6.42
N TYR A 286 29.88 6.59 6.82
CA TYR A 286 28.93 5.75 6.10
C TYR A 286 27.58 5.69 6.82
N VAL A 287 26.50 5.41 6.08
CA VAL A 287 25.15 5.26 6.63
C VAL A 287 25.05 3.95 7.42
N VAL A 288 25.39 4.00 8.71
CA VAL A 288 25.22 2.91 9.68
C VAL A 288 23.91 3.18 10.42
N PRO A 289 22.82 2.41 10.30
CA PRO A 289 21.54 2.75 10.94
C PRO A 289 21.57 2.95 12.47
N ALA A 290 22.50 2.30 13.19
CA ALA A 290 22.76 2.53 14.61
C ALA A 290 24.16 2.03 15.00
N LEU A 291 24.83 2.74 15.91
CA LEU A 291 26.10 2.35 16.50
C LEU A 291 26.03 2.32 18.02
N SER A 292 26.54 1.27 18.64
CA SER A 292 26.55 1.13 20.08
C SER A 292 27.96 0.80 20.59
N ILE A 293 28.42 1.46 21.65
CA ILE A 293 29.75 1.24 22.24
C ILE A 293 29.60 0.84 23.70
N PHE A 294 30.20 -0.29 24.04
CA PHE A 294 30.02 -0.94 25.32
C PHE A 294 31.29 -1.51 25.92
N GLY A 295 31.41 -1.42 27.24
CA GLY A 295 32.30 -2.28 28.01
C GLY A 295 31.55 -3.43 28.66
N ARG A 296 31.95 -4.67 28.38
CA ARG A 296 31.35 -5.89 28.97
C ARG A 296 32.39 -6.88 29.41
N THR A 297 32.07 -7.67 30.44
CA THR A 297 32.90 -8.78 30.91
C THR A 297 33.21 -9.76 29.78
N ALA A 298 34.32 -10.49 29.87
CA ALA A 298 34.77 -11.39 28.79
C ALA A 298 33.75 -12.48 28.45
N ASP A 299 32.93 -12.86 29.43
CA ASP A 299 31.82 -13.81 29.37
C ASP A 299 30.47 -13.16 29.07
N ASP A 300 30.43 -11.85 28.78
CA ASP A 300 29.23 -11.08 28.45
C ASP A 300 28.17 -10.98 29.57
N SER A 301 28.52 -11.37 30.80
CA SER A 301 27.58 -11.49 31.93
C SER A 301 27.19 -10.16 32.58
N ASP A 302 28.03 -9.12 32.53
CA ASP A 302 27.72 -7.79 33.03
C ASP A 302 28.43 -6.67 32.26
N TRP A 303 27.90 -5.45 32.40
CA TRP A 303 28.53 -4.22 31.94
C TRP A 303 29.65 -3.80 32.88
N GLN A 304 30.81 -3.48 32.32
CA GLN A 304 31.93 -2.96 33.09
C GLN A 304 32.46 -1.68 32.48
N SER A 305 33.00 -0.81 33.35
CA SER A 305 33.67 0.39 32.88
C SER A 305 34.88 0.00 32.03
N ARG A 306 34.95 0.57 30.82
CA ARG A 306 36.10 0.42 29.91
C ARG A 306 36.66 1.76 29.55
N LYS A 307 37.97 1.85 29.40
CA LYS A 307 38.65 3.09 29.01
C LYS A 307 38.99 3.06 27.53
N ILE A 308 38.63 4.13 26.84
CA ILE A 308 39.10 4.46 25.50
C ILE A 308 40.05 5.64 25.66
N THR A 309 41.33 5.42 25.43
CA THR A 309 42.31 6.49 25.38
C THR A 309 42.51 6.90 23.93
N VAL A 310 42.47 8.20 23.66
CA VAL A 310 42.85 8.77 22.37
C VAL A 310 44.16 9.52 22.56
N VAL A 311 45.21 9.06 21.89
CA VAL A 311 46.53 9.71 21.90
C VAL A 311 46.63 10.62 20.69
N ASP A 312 47.26 11.80 20.87
CA ASP A 312 47.54 12.83 19.85
C ASP A 312 47.42 12.33 18.41
N ALA A 313 46.22 12.46 17.82
CA ALA A 313 45.96 11.97 16.48
C ALA A 313 46.90 12.68 15.50
N ALA A 314 47.83 11.93 14.91
CA ALA A 314 48.83 12.48 13.99
C ALA A 314 48.20 13.06 12.71
N ASN A 315 46.96 12.65 12.37
CA ASN A 315 46.40 12.78 11.03
C ASN A 315 45.17 13.68 10.87
N ASN A 316 44.81 14.52 11.85
CA ASN A 316 43.78 15.54 11.62
C ASN A 316 44.42 16.91 11.39
N ALA A 317 44.65 17.27 10.12
CA ALA A 317 45.20 18.56 9.73
C ALA A 317 44.35 19.76 10.18
N ASN A 318 43.03 19.55 10.36
CA ASN A 318 42.07 20.60 10.71
C ASN A 318 41.85 20.73 12.23
N HIS A 319 42.09 19.65 13.00
CA HIS A 319 41.96 19.65 14.46
C HIS A 319 43.14 18.93 15.12
N PRO A 320 44.35 19.51 15.07
CA PRO A 320 45.49 18.93 15.75
C PRO A 320 45.24 18.78 17.26
N GLY A 321 45.05 17.54 17.73
CA GLY A 321 44.79 17.19 19.14
C GLY A 321 43.34 16.84 19.43
N GLY A 322 42.50 16.84 18.41
CA GLY A 322 41.09 16.48 18.50
C GLY A 322 40.81 15.03 18.16
N PHE A 323 39.92 14.42 18.95
CA PHE A 323 39.16 13.24 18.58
C PHE A 323 37.79 13.68 18.08
N MET A 324 37.44 13.33 16.84
CA MET A 324 36.07 13.47 16.37
C MET A 324 35.51 12.08 16.12
N PHE A 325 34.37 11.84 16.72
CA PHE A 325 33.52 10.71 16.44
C PHE A 325 32.28 11.23 15.71
N GLN A 326 32.27 11.00 14.40
CA GLN A 326 31.17 11.41 13.56
C GLN A 326 30.37 10.17 13.16
N ALA A 327 29.08 10.16 13.46
CA ALA A 327 28.15 9.14 12.98
C ALA A 327 27.01 9.80 12.20
N PHE A 328 26.70 9.25 11.03
CA PHE A 328 25.55 9.68 10.24
C PHE A 328 24.20 9.12 10.75
N ALA A 329 24.12 8.64 11.99
CA ALA A 329 22.93 7.96 12.54
C ALA A 329 22.96 7.90 14.07
N SER A 330 22.03 7.15 14.69
CA SER A 330 21.90 7.09 16.16
C SER A 330 23.11 6.45 16.83
N VAL A 331 23.55 7.00 17.97
CA VAL A 331 24.64 6.42 18.76
C VAL A 331 24.30 6.23 20.23
N TYR A 332 24.72 5.08 20.76
CA TYR A 332 24.53 4.65 22.12
C TYR A 332 25.87 4.40 22.82
N THR A 333 26.06 4.95 24.00
CA THR A 333 27.22 4.65 24.86
C THR A 333 26.78 4.20 26.25
N TYR A 334 27.46 3.19 26.80
CA TYR A 334 27.13 2.64 28.12
C TYR A 334 28.40 2.17 28.87
N ARG A 335 28.64 2.78 30.04
CA ARG A 335 29.79 2.53 30.91
C ARG A 335 31.15 2.60 30.19
N VAL A 336 31.41 3.70 29.48
CA VAL A 336 32.69 3.93 28.77
C VAL A 336 33.35 5.22 29.27
N ASN A 337 34.62 5.15 29.65
CA ASN A 337 35.44 6.31 29.95
C ASN A 337 36.24 6.69 28.70
N VAL A 338 36.18 7.94 28.28
CA VAL A 338 36.99 8.47 27.19
C VAL A 338 38.07 9.35 27.80
N GLU A 339 39.33 9.01 27.55
CA GLU A 339 40.48 9.81 27.93
C GLU A 339 41.10 10.41 26.67
N LEU A 340 41.28 11.73 26.65
CA LEU A 340 42.09 12.41 25.63
C LEU A 340 43.49 12.63 26.20
N ALA A 341 44.44 11.81 25.77
CA ALA A 341 45.85 11.90 26.14
C ALA A 341 46.59 12.78 25.12
N THR A 342 46.70 14.07 25.42
CA THR A 342 47.27 15.06 24.49
C THR A 342 48.24 16.02 25.17
N GLY A 343 49.39 16.25 24.53
CA GLY A 343 50.31 17.33 24.87
C GLY A 343 49.98 18.68 24.22
N ARG A 344 48.86 18.77 23.47
CA ARG A 344 48.49 19.94 22.69
C ARG A 344 47.69 20.96 23.53
N PRO A 345 47.68 22.25 23.14
CA PRO A 345 47.03 23.32 23.89
C PRO A 345 45.49 23.24 23.89
N TYR A 346 44.90 22.33 23.12
CA TYR A 346 43.47 22.03 23.16
C TYR A 346 43.22 20.55 22.86
N ALA A 347 42.11 20.05 23.38
CA ALA A 347 41.56 18.73 23.11
C ALA A 347 40.11 18.93 22.66
N LEU A 348 39.74 18.34 21.53
CA LEU A 348 38.37 18.35 21.02
C LEU A 348 37.81 16.94 21.13
N PHE A 349 36.64 16.79 21.74
CA PHE A 349 35.78 15.62 21.67
C PHE A 349 34.50 16.02 20.97
N ASP A 350 34.43 15.81 19.66
CA ASP A 350 33.22 16.07 18.90
C ASP A 350 32.48 14.76 18.67
N PHE A 351 31.23 14.70 19.10
CA PHE A 351 30.38 13.53 18.97
C PHE A 351 29.03 13.96 18.40
N TYR A 352 28.73 13.59 17.16
CA TYR A 352 27.49 14.04 16.54
C TYR A 352 26.74 12.98 15.74
N SER A 353 25.41 13.12 15.71
CA SER A 353 24.46 12.35 14.92
C SER A 353 23.71 13.27 13.95
N SER A 354 23.86 13.07 12.63
CA SER A 354 23.24 13.97 11.65
C SER A 354 21.75 13.72 11.38
N ILE A 355 21.23 12.52 11.66
CA ILE A 355 19.82 12.14 11.43
C ILE A 355 19.19 11.30 12.56
N GLY A 356 19.95 10.94 13.59
CA GLY A 356 19.53 10.03 14.66
C GLY A 356 19.59 10.64 16.07
N TYR A 357 19.40 9.78 17.07
CA TYR A 357 19.46 10.16 18.49
C TYR A 357 20.86 9.93 19.07
N LEU A 358 21.23 10.72 20.06
CA LEU A 358 22.39 10.46 20.91
C LEU A 358 21.91 10.01 22.30
N ARG A 359 22.37 8.84 22.76
CA ARG A 359 22.05 8.33 24.10
C ARG A 359 23.31 7.91 24.86
N THR A 360 23.46 8.43 26.07
CA THR A 360 24.61 8.14 26.93
C THR A 360 24.16 7.75 28.33
N HIS A 361 24.50 6.55 28.79
CA HIS A 361 24.12 6.12 30.15
C HIS A 361 25.18 6.51 31.18
N THR A 362 26.42 6.09 30.98
CA THR A 362 27.53 6.49 31.84
C THR A 362 28.75 6.67 30.96
N MET A 363 29.21 7.91 30.89
CA MET A 363 30.40 8.28 30.16
C MET A 363 31.18 9.33 30.92
N THR A 364 32.46 9.06 31.14
CA THR A 364 33.36 10.04 31.75
C THR A 364 34.36 10.50 30.70
N LEU A 365 34.43 11.79 30.45
CA LEU A 365 35.43 12.40 29.58
C LEU A 365 36.55 12.97 30.46
N THR A 366 37.77 12.50 30.28
CA THR A 366 38.95 13.01 30.98
C THR A 366 40.02 13.47 30.00
N ARG A 367 40.86 14.41 30.42
CA ARG A 367 42.07 14.80 29.69
C ARG A 367 43.30 14.43 30.51
N THR A 368 44.32 13.90 29.85
CA THR A 368 45.65 13.63 30.44
C THR A 368 46.76 14.14 29.51
N GLY A 369 47.95 14.36 30.04
CA GLY A 369 49.08 14.96 29.32
C GLY A 369 49.66 16.21 30.01
N THR A 370 50.80 16.70 29.51
CA THR A 370 51.49 17.89 30.05
C THR A 370 50.99 19.18 29.38
N GLY A 371 51.11 20.33 30.05
CA GLY A 371 50.72 21.65 29.52
C GLY A 371 49.26 22.05 29.76
N ALA A 372 48.97 23.36 29.65
CA ALA A 372 47.62 23.91 29.72
C ALA A 372 46.81 23.52 28.48
N CYS A 373 45.56 23.09 28.65
CA CYS A 373 44.74 22.54 27.57
C CYS A 373 43.26 22.90 27.77
N CYS A 374 42.59 23.40 26.73
CA CYS A 374 41.13 23.60 26.74
C CYS A 374 40.42 22.33 26.22
N LEU A 375 39.34 21.87 26.88
CA LEU A 375 38.58 20.69 26.47
C LEU A 375 37.23 21.06 25.86
N PHE A 376 37.14 21.02 24.53
CA PHE A 376 35.89 21.25 23.83
C PHE A 376 35.14 19.93 23.65
N ALA A 377 33.96 19.81 24.24
CA ALA A 377 33.07 18.68 24.03
C ALA A 377 31.78 19.14 23.35
N ASN A 378 31.40 18.49 22.25
CA ASN A 378 30.15 18.75 21.54
C ASN A 378 29.37 17.44 21.38
N GLY A 379 28.09 17.46 21.75
CA GLY A 379 27.16 16.34 21.63
C GLY A 379 25.91 16.80 20.91
N ALA A 380 25.91 16.73 19.58
CA ALA A 380 24.82 17.27 18.75
C ALA A 380 24.05 16.14 18.06
N SER A 381 22.72 16.27 18.01
CA SER A 381 21.83 15.36 17.30
C SER A 381 20.71 16.13 16.59
N PHE A 382 20.14 15.53 15.55
CA PHE A 382 18.96 16.09 14.87
C PHE A 382 17.66 15.89 15.66
N VAL A 383 17.63 14.91 16.55
CA VAL A 383 16.46 14.49 17.35
C VAL A 383 16.83 14.53 18.85
N PRO A 384 15.91 14.84 19.80
CA PRO A 384 16.27 15.02 21.21
C PRO A 384 17.12 13.91 21.82
N SER A 385 18.24 14.29 22.43
CA SER A 385 19.19 13.38 23.09
C SER A 385 18.73 12.99 24.50
N GLN A 386 19.33 11.93 25.04
CA GLN A 386 19.14 11.54 26.44
C GLN A 386 20.47 11.14 27.05
N HIS A 387 20.90 11.85 28.10
CA HIS A 387 22.13 11.55 28.80
C HIS A 387 21.87 11.35 30.30
N THR A 388 22.24 10.19 30.83
CA THR A 388 22.02 9.86 32.25
C THR A 388 23.18 10.31 33.14
N ASN A 389 24.43 10.14 32.70
CA ASN A 389 25.61 10.51 33.47
C ASN A 389 26.83 10.76 32.55
N LEU A 390 26.89 11.94 31.94
CA LEU A 390 28.03 12.42 31.18
C LEU A 390 28.85 13.38 32.07
N VAL A 391 30.04 12.96 32.46
CA VAL A 391 30.88 13.63 33.47
C VAL A 391 32.20 14.08 32.85
N ILE A 392 32.57 15.34 33.05
CA ILE A 392 33.89 15.84 32.67
C ILE A 392 34.82 15.80 33.89
N GLY A 393 35.91 15.06 33.81
CA GLY A 393 36.83 14.86 34.93
C GLY A 393 37.60 16.12 35.34
N PRO A 394 38.01 16.22 36.62
CA PRO A 394 38.67 17.41 37.18
C PRO A 394 40.05 17.73 36.57
N SER A 395 40.67 16.79 35.85
CA SER A 395 41.92 17.02 35.12
C SER A 395 41.75 17.84 33.83
N ALA A 396 40.50 18.11 33.42
CA ALA A 396 40.15 18.94 32.28
C ALA A 396 39.84 20.39 32.71
N ALA A 397 40.77 21.03 33.42
CA ALA A 397 40.65 22.45 33.77
C ALA A 397 40.83 23.32 32.50
N GLY A 398 39.73 23.58 31.79
CA GLY A 398 39.71 24.43 30.59
C GLY A 398 38.44 24.23 29.77
N HIS A 399 37.66 25.30 29.68
CA HIS A 399 36.49 25.63 28.82
C HIS A 399 35.80 24.49 28.06
N VAL A 400 34.51 24.26 28.36
CA VAL A 400 33.61 23.31 27.69
C VAL A 400 32.56 24.10 26.87
N ALA A 401 32.16 23.57 25.71
CA ALA A 401 31.87 24.33 24.50
C ALA A 401 30.52 25.09 24.39
N ASN A 402 30.56 26.09 23.49
CA ASN A 402 29.53 26.73 22.66
C ASN A 402 28.15 27.07 23.26
N GLY A 403 27.95 28.35 23.60
CA GLY A 403 26.64 28.98 23.68
C GLY A 403 25.93 28.94 25.04
N VAL A 404 26.55 28.42 26.09
CA VAL A 404 25.93 28.31 27.42
C VAL A 404 26.68 29.19 28.42
N PRO A 405 26.05 30.21 29.03
CA PRO A 405 26.68 31.11 29.98
C PRO A 405 27.26 30.38 31.21
N ALA A 406 28.32 30.95 31.80
CA ALA A 406 28.95 30.39 32.99
C ALA A 406 27.92 30.28 34.13
N GLY A 407 27.72 29.07 34.65
CA GLY A 407 26.73 28.79 35.71
C GLY A 407 25.33 28.40 35.22
N ALA A 408 25.07 28.38 33.91
CA ALA A 408 23.85 27.76 33.38
C ALA A 408 24.04 26.25 33.21
N ASN A 409 23.01 25.47 33.55
CA ASN A 409 22.93 24.05 33.21
C ASN A 409 22.61 23.94 31.70
N PRO A 410 23.54 23.49 30.84
CA PRO A 410 23.43 23.63 29.39
C PRO A 410 22.31 22.82 28.74
N ASN A 411 21.78 21.81 29.43
CA ASN A 411 20.58 21.01 29.16
C ASN A 411 20.53 19.94 30.26
N ASP A 412 19.42 19.24 30.45
CA ASP A 412 19.28 18.06 31.34
C ASP A 412 20.26 16.88 31.01
N ASP A 413 21.25 17.12 30.15
CA ASP A 413 22.09 16.15 29.46
C ASP A 413 23.59 16.14 29.88
N TRP A 414 24.08 17.13 30.63
CA TRP A 414 25.50 17.20 31.02
C TRP A 414 25.67 17.45 32.53
N ARG A 415 26.48 16.64 33.21
CA ARG A 415 26.80 16.80 34.65
C ARG A 415 28.27 17.20 34.82
N TYR A 416 28.51 18.39 35.38
CA TYR A 416 29.86 18.90 35.62
C TYR A 416 30.23 18.79 37.11
N PRO A 417 31.36 18.17 37.48
CA PRO A 417 31.78 18.06 38.87
C PRO A 417 32.48 19.33 39.41
N SER A 418 32.97 20.25 38.56
CA SER A 418 33.44 21.59 38.96
C SER A 418 33.82 22.49 37.77
N ASN A 419 33.65 23.82 37.91
CA ASN A 419 34.23 24.92 37.13
C ASN A 419 34.13 24.84 35.59
N VAL A 420 32.93 25.04 35.05
CA VAL A 420 32.76 25.41 33.63
C VAL A 420 32.84 26.93 33.50
N THR A 421 33.80 27.43 32.74
CA THR A 421 33.82 28.83 32.29
C THR A 421 33.36 28.88 30.85
N ALA A 422 32.27 29.60 30.61
CA ALA A 422 31.73 29.90 29.29
C ALA A 422 32.47 31.07 28.62
N PHE A 423 32.39 31.15 27.30
CA PHE A 423 32.67 32.35 26.52
C PHE A 423 31.37 32.95 25.98
#